data_AF-A0A257QQX6-F1
#
_entry.id   AF-A0A257QQX6-F1
#
_cell.length_a   1.000
_cell.length_b   1.000
_cell.length_c   1.000
_cell.angle_alpha   90.00
_cell.angle_beta   90.00
_cell.angle_gamma   90.00
#
_symmetry.space_group_name_H-M   'P 1'
#
loop_
_entity.id
_entity.type
_entity.pdbx_description
1 polymer ?
#
loop_
_entity_poly.entity_id
_entity_poly.type
_entity_poly.pdbx_seq_one_letter_code
_entity_poly.pdbx_strand_id
1 'polypeptide(L)'
;HTLAAPRLHSDDTTMPLIVGGRGSTKTARLWGYLGVGARRNETGQWVEHPPSVVFEFTDSRESKHPIRFLKHYQGYLQADAYSGYVAAEFMLRRQFRVRICPIVADSSPHIRNDPQTKVASGMSSMKAAW
;
A
#
# COMPACT_ATOMS: atom_id res chain seq x y z
N HIS A 1 15.10 -9.36 -0.54
CA HIS A 1 15.48 -8.27 0.37
C HIS A 1 14.26 -7.44 0.78
N THR A 2 13.60 -6.74 -0.14
CA THR A 2 12.42 -5.88 0.18
C THR A 2 11.26 -6.58 0.89
N LEU A 3 10.90 -7.80 0.49
CA LEU A 3 9.85 -8.58 1.16
C LEU A 3 10.24 -9.13 2.55
N ALA A 4 11.50 -8.97 2.97
CA ALA A 4 11.94 -9.31 4.32
C ALA A 4 11.84 -8.11 5.29
N ALA A 5 11.46 -6.93 4.78
CA ALA A 5 11.28 -5.75 5.60
C ALA A 5 10.11 -5.95 6.60
N PRO A 6 10.23 -5.43 7.82
CA PRO A 6 9.13 -5.52 8.80
C PRO A 6 7.91 -4.68 8.41
N ARG A 7 8.11 -3.63 7.61
CA ARG A 7 7.06 -2.77 7.08
C ARG A 7 7.30 -2.52 5.60
N LEU A 8 6.23 -2.56 4.83
CA LEU A 8 6.22 -2.28 3.41
C LEU A 8 5.19 -1.18 3.15
N HIS A 9 5.61 -0.14 2.42
CA HIS A 9 4.72 0.86 1.87
C HIS A 9 4.51 0.57 0.39
N SER A 10 3.27 0.63 -0.07
CA SER A 10 2.89 0.32 -1.45
C SER A 10 2.07 1.46 -2.03
N ASP A 11 2.45 1.93 -3.20
CA ASP A 11 1.76 2.99 -3.94
C ASP A 11 1.64 2.60 -5.43
N ASP A 12 0.57 3.06 -6.10
CA ASP A 12 0.37 2.89 -7.54
C ASP A 12 0.23 4.25 -8.23
N THR A 13 1.21 4.60 -9.06
CA THR A 13 1.21 5.86 -9.81
C THR A 13 0.83 5.61 -11.27
N THR A 14 -0.06 6.42 -11.84
CA THR A 14 -0.40 6.37 -13.27
C THR A 14 0.77 6.83 -14.13
N MET A 15 0.99 6.12 -15.24
CA MET A 15 2.02 6.48 -16.24
C MET A 15 1.44 6.39 -17.66
N PRO A 16 1.74 7.34 -18.56
CA PRO A 16 1.40 7.21 -19.97
C PRO A 16 2.32 6.19 -20.64
N LEU A 17 1.76 5.13 -21.22
CA LEU A 17 2.47 4.14 -22.03
C LEU A 17 2.20 4.39 -23.52
N ILE A 18 3.28 4.56 -24.28
CA ILE A 18 3.24 4.61 -25.74
C ILE A 18 3.14 3.18 -26.25
N VAL A 19 2.10 2.89 -27.03
CA VAL A 19 1.91 1.57 -27.66
C VAL A 19 2.21 1.73 -29.15
N GLY A 20 3.29 1.09 -29.62
CA GLY A 20 3.68 1.14 -31.03
C GLY A 20 2.53 0.72 -31.95
N GLY A 21 2.23 1.53 -32.96
CA GLY A 21 1.11 1.32 -33.89
C GLY A 21 -0.25 1.84 -33.40
N ARG A 22 -0.34 2.34 -32.16
CA ARG A 22 -1.52 3.05 -31.65
C ARG A 22 -1.20 4.55 -31.65
N GLY A 23 -1.99 5.36 -32.36
CA GLY A 23 -1.85 6.83 -32.34
C GLY A 23 -2.23 7.49 -31.00
N SER A 24 -2.33 6.71 -29.92
CA SER A 24 -2.74 7.14 -28.58
C SER A 24 -1.94 6.44 -27.49
N THR A 25 -1.92 7.06 -26.31
CA THR A 25 -1.30 6.52 -25.09
C THR A 25 -2.29 5.63 -24.33
N LYS A 26 -1.76 4.57 -23.72
CA LYS A 26 -2.49 3.72 -22.76
C LYS A 26 -2.12 4.15 -21.35
N THR A 27 -3.07 4.19 -20.42
CA THR A 27 -2.76 4.39 -19.00
C THR A 27 -2.16 3.10 -18.42
N ALA A 28 -0.89 3.16 -18.06
CA ALA A 28 -0.17 2.13 -17.32
C ALA A 28 -0.01 2.51 -15.84
N ARG A 29 0.54 1.61 -15.05
CA ARG A 29 0.79 1.78 -13.61
C ARG A 29 2.24 1.45 -13.28
N LEU A 30 2.83 2.30 -12.47
CA LEU A 30 4.10 2.05 -11.79
C LEU A 30 3.80 1.78 -10.32
N TRP A 31 4.06 0.57 -9.87
CA TRP A 31 3.94 0.18 -8.47
C TRP A 31 5.26 0.45 -7.77
N GLY A 32 5.21 1.12 -6.63
CA GLY A 32 6.36 1.34 -5.77
C GLY A 32 6.22 0.56 -4.47
N TYR A 33 7.18 -0.31 -4.18
CA TYR A 33 7.24 -1.08 -2.94
C TYR A 33 8.45 -0.66 -2.11
N LEU A 34 8.22 0.10 -1.04
CA LEU A 34 9.26 0.59 -0.14
C LEU A 34 9.31 -0.27 1.13
N GLY A 35 10.37 -1.05 1.30
CA GLY A 35 10.64 -1.83 2.50
C GLY A 35 11.50 -1.07 3.49
N VAL A 36 11.00 -0.84 4.71
CA VAL A 36 11.66 -0.04 5.75
C VAL A 36 11.33 -0.53 7.18
N GLY A 37 12.12 -0.06 8.15
CA GLY A 37 11.83 -0.13 9.58
C GLY A 37 12.68 -1.13 10.35
N ALA A 38 12.39 -1.24 11.65
CA ALA A 38 13.14 -2.09 12.56
C ALA A 38 12.33 -3.29 13.05
N ARG A 39 13.02 -4.38 13.38
CA ARG A 39 12.45 -5.55 14.07
C ARG A 39 13.30 -5.93 15.27
N ARG A 40 12.70 -6.58 16.26
CA ARG A 40 13.47 -7.22 17.34
C ARG A 40 14.13 -8.49 16.82
N ASN A 41 15.40 -8.69 17.15
CA ASN A 41 16.10 -9.95 16.94
C ASN A 41 15.82 -10.95 18.09
N GLU A 42 16.44 -12.12 18.04
CA GLU A 42 16.29 -13.19 19.04
C GLU A 42 16.74 -12.76 20.44
N THR A 43 17.69 -11.83 20.55
CA THR A 43 18.16 -11.26 21.82
C THR A 43 17.30 -10.09 22.31
N GLY A 44 16.22 -9.76 21.60
CA GLY A 44 15.28 -8.70 21.95
C GLY A 44 15.74 -7.28 21.56
N GLN A 45 16.91 -7.14 20.92
CA GLN A 45 17.45 -5.86 20.45
C GLN A 45 16.77 -5.42 19.15
N TRP A 46 16.54 -4.12 19.00
CA TRP A 46 16.05 -3.55 17.75
C TRP A 46 17.16 -3.52 16.70
N VAL A 47 16.88 -4.08 15.53
CA VAL A 47 17.76 -4.08 14.37
C VAL A 47 17.03 -3.42 13.21
N GLU A 48 17.66 -2.41 12.63
CA GLU A 48 17.15 -1.70 11.45
C GLU A 48 17.27 -2.59 10.21
N HIS A 49 16.21 -2.62 9.40
CA HIS A 49 16.25 -3.20 8.07
C HIS A 49 16.75 -2.13 7.08
N PRO A 50 17.79 -2.41 6.28
CA PRO A 50 18.24 -1.48 5.25
C PRO A 50 17.09 -1.07 4.32
N PRO A 51 16.85 0.23 4.08
CA PRO A 51 15.79 0.68 3.19
C PRO A 51 15.97 0.11 1.78
N SER A 52 14.87 -0.31 1.16
CA SER A 52 14.89 -0.77 -0.24
C SER A 52 13.61 -0.42 -0.96
N VAL A 53 13.73 -0.15 -2.26
CA VAL A 53 12.59 0.14 -3.13
C VAL A 53 12.60 -0.78 -4.34
N VAL A 54 11.45 -1.34 -4.68
CA VAL A 54 11.22 -2.08 -5.91
C VAL A 54 10.14 -1.39 -6.70
N PHE A 55 10.38 -1.23 -7.99
CA PHE A 55 9.40 -0.71 -8.94
C PHE A 55 8.92 -1.83 -9.85
N GLU A 56 7.61 -1.97 -9.99
CA GLU A 56 7.00 -2.88 -10.96
C GLU A 56 6.18 -2.06 -11.96
N PHE A 57 6.48 -2.22 -13.24
CA PHE A 57 5.70 -1.58 -14.30
C PHE A 57 4.65 -2.57 -14.80
N THR A 58 3.40 -2.11 -14.90
CA THR A 58 2.28 -2.90 -15.40
C THR A 58 1.42 -2.06 -16.32
N ASP A 59 0.80 -2.69 -17.32
CA ASP A 59 -0.03 -2.01 -18.30
C ASP A 59 -1.51 -1.92 -17.88
N SER A 60 -1.86 -2.42 -16.69
CA SER A 60 -3.21 -2.41 -16.13
C SER A 60 -3.20 -2.29 -14.60
N ARG A 61 -4.27 -1.73 -14.04
CA ARG A 61 -4.48 -1.60 -12.58
C ARG A 61 -5.19 -2.83 -12.01
N GLU A 62 -4.72 -4.02 -12.35
CA GLU A 62 -5.32 -5.27 -11.88
C GLU A 62 -4.71 -5.70 -10.54
N SER A 63 -5.56 -6.19 -9.63
CA SER A 63 -5.13 -6.67 -8.30
C SER A 63 -4.18 -7.87 -8.35
N LYS A 64 -4.10 -8.59 -9.48
CA LYS A 64 -3.20 -9.74 -9.67
C LYS A 64 -1.73 -9.37 -9.46
N HIS A 65 -1.34 -8.14 -9.76
CA HIS A 65 0.05 -7.67 -9.68
C HIS A 65 0.50 -7.57 -8.21
N PRO A 66 -0.15 -6.76 -7.34
CA PRO A 66 0.21 -6.73 -5.93
C PRO A 66 -0.01 -8.07 -5.22
N ILE A 67 -1.02 -8.86 -5.60
CA ILE A 67 -1.23 -10.22 -5.03
C ILE A 67 -0.04 -11.13 -5.33
N ARG A 68 0.48 -11.11 -6.55
CA ARG A 68 1.64 -11.91 -6.94
C ARG A 68 2.89 -11.45 -6.20
N PHE A 69 3.12 -10.14 -6.13
CA PHE A 69 4.31 -9.59 -5.49
C PHE A 69 4.33 -9.85 -3.97
N LEU A 70 3.18 -9.71 -3.31
CA LEU A 70 3.04 -9.81 -1.86
C LEU A 70 2.75 -11.24 -1.36
N LYS A 71 2.71 -12.24 -2.26
CA LYS A 71 2.30 -13.62 -1.96
C LYS A 71 2.98 -14.25 -0.74
N HIS A 72 4.23 -13.90 -0.47
CA HIS A 72 5.02 -14.45 0.63
C HIS A 72 5.47 -13.41 1.65
N TYR A 73 4.93 -12.19 1.56
CA TYR A 73 5.25 -11.12 2.48
C TYR A 73 4.67 -11.41 3.87
N GLN A 74 5.46 -11.19 4.92
CA GLN A 74 5.01 -11.31 6.31
C GLN A 74 5.45 -10.07 7.06
N GLY A 75 4.49 -9.25 7.47
CA GLY A 75 4.76 -7.99 8.13
C GLY A 75 3.57 -7.05 8.11
N TYR A 76 3.86 -5.76 8.14
CA TYR A 76 2.84 -4.71 8.00
C TYR A 76 2.89 -4.13 6.59
N LEU A 77 1.73 -4.08 5.94
CA LEU A 77 1.58 -3.40 4.65
C LEU A 77 0.79 -2.11 4.88
N GLN A 78 1.36 -0.98 4.45
CA GLN A 78 0.68 0.29 4.36
C GLN A 78 0.47 0.62 2.89
N ALA A 79 -0.78 0.75 2.48
CA ALA A 79 -1.12 1.08 1.10
C ALA A 79 -2.19 2.16 1.07
N ASP A 80 -2.31 2.81 -0.08
CA ASP A 80 -3.46 3.66 -0.39
C ASP A 80 -4.76 2.84 -0.35
N ALA A 81 -5.91 3.51 -0.30
CA ALA A 81 -7.23 2.88 -0.24
C ALA A 81 -7.66 2.20 -1.55
N TYR A 82 -6.74 1.58 -2.27
CA TYR A 82 -7.04 0.78 -3.45
C TYR A 82 -7.70 -0.55 -3.06
N SER A 83 -8.92 -0.75 -3.56
CA SER A 83 -9.75 -1.93 -3.28
C SER A 83 -9.12 -3.26 -3.71
N GLY A 84 -8.16 -3.24 -4.65
CA GLY A 84 -7.41 -4.44 -5.03
C GLY A 84 -6.56 -5.02 -3.91
N TYR A 85 -6.14 -4.21 -2.92
CA TYR A 85 -5.50 -4.72 -1.70
C TYR A 85 -6.48 -5.36 -0.73
N VAL A 86 -7.76 -4.96 -0.72
CA VAL A 86 -8.82 -5.59 0.09
C VAL A 86 -9.15 -6.99 -0.44
N ALA A 87 -9.16 -7.17 -1.76
CA ALA A 87 -9.25 -8.48 -2.39
C ALA A 87 -8.01 -9.35 -2.09
N ALA A 88 -6.81 -8.74 -2.08
CA ALA A 88 -5.58 -9.41 -1.66
C ALA A 88 -5.62 -9.81 -0.18
N GLU A 89 -6.14 -8.95 0.70
CA GLU A 89 -6.32 -9.22 2.12
C GLU A 89 -7.22 -10.45 2.32
N PHE A 90 -8.35 -10.53 1.62
CA PHE A 90 -9.27 -11.68 1.69
C PHE A 90 -8.60 -13.00 1.24
N MET A 91 -7.72 -12.95 0.23
CA MET A 91 -6.98 -14.14 -0.24
C MET A 91 -5.74 -14.48 0.61
N LEU A 92 -5.15 -13.50 1.29
CA LEU A 92 -3.89 -13.64 2.03
C LEU A 92 -4.08 -13.62 3.56
N ARG A 93 -5.31 -13.87 4.04
CA ARG A 93 -5.80 -13.82 5.45
C ARG A 93 -5.01 -14.60 6.51
N ARG A 94 -3.89 -15.24 6.18
CA ARG A 94 -3.04 -15.96 7.13
C ARG A 94 -1.62 -15.39 7.31
N GLN A 95 -1.20 -14.35 6.58
CA GLN A 95 0.24 -13.98 6.55
C GLN A 95 0.63 -12.55 6.95
N PHE A 96 -0.27 -11.55 6.95
CA PHE A 96 0.11 -10.17 7.29
C PHE A 96 -1.06 -9.28 7.71
N ARG A 97 -0.75 -8.13 8.35
CA ARG A 97 -1.73 -7.09 8.72
C ARG A 97 -1.64 -5.94 7.73
N VAL A 98 -2.72 -5.67 7.00
CA VAL A 98 -2.86 -4.50 6.12
C VAL A 98 -3.43 -3.34 6.93
N ARG A 99 -2.76 -2.19 6.90
CA ARG A 99 -3.37 -0.92 7.31
C ARG A 99 -3.56 -0.07 6.06
N ILE A 100 -4.82 0.08 5.66
CA ILE A 100 -5.21 1.00 4.61
C ILE A 100 -5.16 2.40 5.20
N CYS A 101 -4.33 3.27 4.63
CA CYS A 101 -4.35 4.69 4.98
C CYS A 101 -5.43 5.38 4.14
N PRO A 102 -6.50 5.95 4.76
CA PRO A 102 -7.24 6.98 4.06
C PRO A 102 -6.29 8.15 3.80
N ILE A 103 -6.28 8.68 2.57
CA ILE A 103 -5.68 10.00 2.29
C ILE A 103 -6.46 11.01 3.11
N VAL A 104 -5.96 11.34 4.29
CA VAL A 104 -6.26 12.61 4.94
C VAL A 104 -5.10 13.50 4.52
N ALA A 105 -5.39 14.51 3.69
CA ALA A 105 -4.49 15.62 3.51
C ALA A 105 -4.27 16.23 4.90
N ASP A 106 -3.08 16.04 5.46
CA ASP A 106 -2.71 16.59 6.75
C ASP A 106 -2.61 18.11 6.60
N SER A 107 -3.60 18.80 7.14
CA SER A 107 -3.54 20.22 7.44
C SER A 107 -3.85 20.43 8.91
N SER A 108 -2.92 20.13 9.82
CA SER A 108 -2.38 21.11 10.80
C SER A 108 -1.71 20.46 12.02
N PRO A 109 -0.69 21.12 12.61
CA PRO A 109 0.03 20.62 13.78
C PRO A 109 -0.74 20.88 15.08
N HIS A 110 -0.46 20.02 16.06
CA HIS A 110 -0.68 20.13 17.52
C HIS A 110 -1.59 19.08 18.14
N ILE A 111 -0.94 18.09 18.75
CA ILE A 111 -1.50 17.16 19.72
C ILE A 111 -2.06 17.94 20.92
N ARG A 112 -3.36 17.80 21.19
CA ARG A 112 -3.94 17.92 22.53
C ARG A 112 -4.92 16.77 22.76
N ASN A 113 -4.68 16.06 23.85
CA ASN A 113 -5.51 14.98 24.39
C ASN A 113 -6.93 15.48 24.74
N ASP A 114 -7.97 14.77 24.30
CA ASP A 114 -9.28 14.76 24.96
C ASP A 114 -10.03 13.44 24.65
N PRO A 115 -10.59 12.69 25.63
CA PRO A 115 -11.15 11.37 25.41
C PRO A 115 -12.67 11.43 25.22
N GLN A 116 -13.13 11.97 24.10
CA GLN A 116 -14.50 11.71 23.60
C GLN A 116 -14.55 11.86 22.08
N THR A 117 -14.68 10.76 21.35
CA THR A 117 -15.40 10.78 20.07
C THR A 117 -16.07 9.45 19.84
N LYS A 118 -17.38 9.48 20.04
CA LYS A 118 -18.36 8.44 19.81
C LYS A 118 -18.27 7.87 18.39
N VAL A 119 -18.50 6.56 18.32
CA VAL A 119 -19.26 5.87 17.27
C VAL A 119 -20.07 6.81 16.35
N ALA A 120 -19.74 6.78 15.06
CA ALA A 120 -20.62 7.26 14.00
C ALA A 120 -20.70 6.19 12.90
N SER A 121 -21.82 5.48 12.92
CA SER A 121 -22.38 4.72 11.82
C SER A 121 -22.83 5.68 10.71
N GLY A 122 -22.54 5.35 9.46
CA GLY A 122 -23.31 5.77 8.28
C GLY A 122 -22.72 6.87 7.40
N MET A 123 -22.41 6.52 6.15
CA MET A 123 -22.50 7.33 4.91
C MET A 123 -21.82 6.51 3.79
N SER A 124 -22.55 5.65 3.09
CA SER A 124 -23.36 5.94 1.88
C SER A 124 -22.61 6.76 0.82
N SER A 125 -22.24 6.06 -0.25
CA SER A 125 -22.08 6.54 -1.63
C SER A 125 -21.37 7.89 -1.82
N MET A 126 -20.07 7.85 -2.11
CA MET A 126 -19.43 8.87 -2.93
C MET A 126 -18.79 8.21 -4.15
N LYS A 127 -19.32 8.58 -5.33
CA LYS A 127 -18.70 8.30 -6.63
C LYS A 127 -17.33 8.96 -6.65
N ALA A 128 -16.27 8.15 -6.79
CA ALA A 128 -15.01 8.65 -7.29
C ALA A 128 -15.13 8.81 -8.81
N ALA A 129 -15.20 10.05 -9.29
CA ALA A 129 -14.91 10.35 -10.68
C ALA A 129 -13.40 10.19 -10.87
N TRP A 130 -13.00 9.09 -11.50
CA TRP A 130 -11.71 8.86 -12.17
C TRP A 130 -11.89 7.78 -13.23
#